data_AF-A0A2V6EU26-F1
#
_entry.id   AF-A0A2V6EU26-F1
#
_cell.length_a   1.000
_cell.length_b   1.000
_cell.length_c   1.000
_cell.angle_alpha   90.00
_cell.angle_beta   90.00
_cell.angle_gamma   90.00
#
_symmetry.space_group_name_H-M   'P 1'
#
loop_
_entity.id
_entity.type
_entity.pdbx_description
1 polymer ?
#
loop_
_entity_poly.entity_id
_entity_poly.type
_entity_poly.pdbx_seq_one_letter_code
_entity_poly.pdbx_strand_id
1 'polypeptide(L)'
;LILFAPDGSALAGVAEGGGLKIAREVFADRNYLADGTLVPRTRPDALLRDPVEAAARVLRMLREDKVRSVDAVDIDVQAETICVHGDTPGAVEFARVLRAQLKNEGVTIAPPKS
;
A
#
# COMPACT_ATOMS: atom_id res chain seq x y z
N LEU A 1 -9.36 19.14 -4.23
CA LEU A 1 -9.07 17.87 -4.94
C LEU A 1 -7.84 17.25 -4.30
N ILE A 2 -7.81 15.93 -4.17
CA ILE A 2 -6.65 15.17 -3.67
C ILE A 2 -6.26 14.21 -4.79
N LEU A 3 -4.99 14.22 -5.20
CA LEU A 3 -4.47 13.27 -6.16
C LEU A 3 -3.95 12.04 -5.41
N PHE A 4 -4.45 10.86 -5.76
CA PHE A 4 -3.89 9.60 -5.29
C PHE A 4 -2.75 9.23 -6.23
N ALA A 5 -1.57 9.00 -5.69
CA ALA A 5 -0.39 8.65 -6.48
C ALA A 5 0.45 7.62 -5.72
N PRO A 6 1.06 6.64 -6.40
CA PRO A 6 1.98 5.72 -5.76
C PRO A 6 3.09 6.49 -5.03
N ASP A 7 3.40 6.07 -3.82
CA ASP A 7 4.48 6.67 -3.05
C ASP A 7 5.82 6.63 -3.81
N GLY A 8 6.62 7.70 -3.67
CA GLY A 8 7.89 7.86 -4.37
C GLY A 8 7.81 8.01 -5.90
N SER A 9 6.60 8.04 -6.49
CA SER A 9 6.45 8.14 -7.95
C SER A 9 6.74 9.54 -8.49
N ALA A 10 7.13 9.63 -9.76
CA ALA A 10 7.25 10.91 -10.47
C ALA A 10 5.92 11.69 -10.50
N LEU A 11 4.78 11.00 -10.49
CA LEU A 11 3.46 11.63 -10.42
C LEU A 11 3.26 12.36 -9.08
N ALA A 12 3.63 11.71 -7.97
CA ALA A 12 3.58 12.32 -6.65
C ALA A 12 4.48 13.57 -6.61
N GLY A 13 5.74 13.44 -7.04
CA GLY A 13 6.70 14.54 -7.02
C GLY A 13 6.29 15.75 -7.88
N VAL A 14 5.78 15.53 -9.09
CA VAL A 14 5.29 16.62 -9.95
C VAL A 14 4.04 17.28 -9.37
N ALA A 15 3.11 16.49 -8.81
CA ALA A 15 1.89 17.02 -8.22
C ALA A 15 2.17 17.89 -6.99
N GLU A 16 3.04 17.42 -6.09
CA GLU A 16 3.48 18.19 -4.92
C GLU A 16 4.23 19.46 -5.34
N GLY A 17 5.16 19.36 -6.28
CA GLY A 17 5.88 20.52 -6.83
C GLY A 17 4.95 21.54 -7.51
N GLY A 18 3.80 21.08 -8.03
CA GLY A 18 2.73 21.91 -8.59
C GLY A 18 1.72 22.43 -7.57
N GLY A 19 1.89 22.15 -6.27
CA GLY A 19 1.00 22.61 -5.20
C GLY A 19 -0.31 21.83 -5.07
N LEU A 20 -0.43 20.66 -5.71
CA LEU A 20 -1.58 19.77 -5.52
C LEU A 20 -1.45 19.02 -4.19
N LYS A 21 -2.56 18.89 -3.49
CA LYS A 21 -2.66 17.94 -2.36
C LYS A 21 -2.62 16.53 -2.91
N ILE A 22 -1.73 15.71 -2.36
CA ILE A 22 -1.65 14.30 -2.70
C ILE A 22 -2.05 13.42 -1.52
N ALA A 23 -2.44 12.18 -1.81
CA ALA A 23 -2.46 11.07 -0.86
C ALA A 23 -1.55 9.99 -1.42
N ARG A 24 -0.44 9.73 -0.74
CA ARG A 24 0.54 8.70 -1.10
C ARG A 24 -0.08 7.32 -0.92
N GLU A 25 -0.20 6.62 -2.04
CA GLU A 25 -0.84 5.31 -2.13
C GLU A 25 0.21 4.21 -2.01
N VAL A 26 0.00 3.31 -1.05
CA VAL A 26 0.70 2.03 -0.90
C VAL A 26 -0.26 0.88 -1.20
N PHE A 27 0.27 -0.32 -1.42
CA PHE A 27 -0.51 -1.46 -1.92
C PHE A 27 -0.45 -2.62 -0.93
N ALA A 28 -1.60 -3.06 -0.43
CA ALA A 28 -1.67 -4.14 0.55
C ALA A 28 -1.26 -5.51 -0.04
N ASP A 29 -1.61 -5.73 -1.30
CA ASP A 29 -1.55 -7.02 -2.00
C ASP A 29 -0.51 -7.06 -3.12
N ARG A 30 0.33 -6.02 -3.27
CA ARG A 30 1.43 -5.98 -4.24
C ARG A 30 2.76 -6.12 -3.56
N ASN A 31 3.65 -6.90 -4.18
CA ASN A 31 5.05 -6.97 -3.78
C ASN A 31 5.85 -5.83 -4.39
N TYR A 32 6.92 -5.45 -3.69
CA TYR A 32 7.80 -4.34 -4.03
C TYR A 32 9.18 -4.85 -4.47
N LEU A 33 9.78 -4.18 -5.44
CA LEU A 33 11.18 -4.30 -5.81
C LEU A 33 12.03 -3.39 -4.91
N ALA A 34 13.32 -3.65 -4.78
CA ALA A 34 14.22 -2.88 -3.91
C ALA A 34 14.31 -1.37 -4.24
N ASP A 35 13.89 -0.95 -5.43
CA ASP A 35 13.80 0.45 -5.85
C ASP A 35 12.48 1.14 -5.45
N GLY A 36 11.60 0.45 -4.73
CA GLY A 36 10.28 0.95 -4.31
C GLY A 36 9.18 0.80 -5.35
N THR A 37 9.50 0.36 -6.58
CA THR A 37 8.47 0.07 -7.57
C THR A 37 7.76 -1.25 -7.31
N LEU A 38 6.57 -1.42 -7.88
CA LEU A 38 5.81 -2.67 -7.73
C LEU A 38 6.35 -3.76 -8.66
N VAL A 39 6.41 -4.98 -8.14
CA VAL A 39 6.75 -6.18 -8.93
C VAL A 39 5.77 -6.29 -10.12
N PRO A 40 6.28 -6.44 -11.36
CA PRO A 40 5.44 -6.58 -12.56
C PRO A 40 4.42 -7.71 -12.45
N ARG A 41 3.18 -7.47 -12.86
CA ARG A 41 2.06 -8.46 -12.76
C ARG A 41 2.31 -9.79 -13.47
N THR A 42 3.23 -9.83 -14.42
CA THR A 42 3.60 -11.06 -15.15
C THR A 42 4.45 -12.01 -14.29
N ARG A 43 5.01 -11.54 -13.18
CA ARG A 43 5.79 -12.39 -12.28
C ARG A 43 4.88 -13.17 -11.33
N PRO A 44 5.24 -14.42 -10.98
CA PRO A 44 4.44 -15.26 -10.09
C PRO A 44 4.35 -14.72 -8.66
N ASP A 45 5.34 -13.92 -8.24
CA ASP A 45 5.44 -13.28 -6.94
C ASP A 45 4.94 -11.82 -6.96
N ALA A 46 4.15 -11.41 -7.95
CA ALA A 46 3.66 -10.03 -8.04
C ALA A 46 2.59 -9.69 -6.98
N LEU A 47 1.86 -10.70 -6.52
CA LEU A 47 0.72 -10.56 -5.62
C LEU A 47 0.98 -11.26 -4.29
N LEU A 48 0.66 -10.57 -3.21
CA LEU A 48 0.52 -11.16 -1.90
C LEU A 48 -0.93 -11.63 -1.71
N ARG A 49 -1.13 -12.93 -1.45
CA ARG A 49 -2.46 -13.54 -1.38
C ARG A 49 -2.96 -13.77 0.06
N ASP A 50 -2.06 -13.79 1.03
CA ASP A 50 -2.43 -13.99 2.43
C ASP A 50 -2.84 -12.65 3.05
N PRO A 51 -4.12 -12.47 3.45
CA PRO A 51 -4.58 -11.23 4.05
C PRO A 51 -4.00 -10.97 5.46
N VAL A 52 -3.56 -12.01 6.18
CA VAL A 52 -2.89 -11.85 7.47
C VAL A 52 -1.49 -11.28 7.28
N GLU A 53 -0.75 -11.80 6.30
CA GLU A 53 0.55 -11.23 5.92
C GLU A 53 0.38 -9.79 5.42
N ALA A 54 -0.65 -9.52 4.60
CA ALA A 54 -0.91 -8.19 4.09
C ALA A 54 -1.23 -7.19 5.21
N ALA A 55 -2.00 -7.61 6.22
CA ALA A 55 -2.28 -6.79 7.39
C ALA A 55 -1.01 -6.48 8.19
N ALA A 56 -0.18 -7.48 8.47
CA ALA A 56 1.11 -7.28 9.15
C ALA A 56 2.01 -6.31 8.38
N ARG A 57 2.05 -6.44 7.05
CA ARG A 57 2.78 -5.52 6.16
C ARG A 57 2.25 -4.10 6.24
N VAL A 58 0.93 -3.92 6.13
CA VAL A 58 0.31 -2.59 6.21
C VAL A 58 0.55 -1.96 7.60
N LEU A 59 0.44 -2.73 8.68
CA LEU A 59 0.75 -2.24 10.02
C LEU A 59 2.20 -1.78 10.14
N ARG A 60 3.13 -2.51 9.51
CA ARG A 60 4.53 -2.10 9.42
C ARG A 60 4.69 -0.80 8.64
N MET A 61 4.02 -0.66 7.49
CA MET A 61 4.02 0.60 6.72
C MET A 61 3.51 1.76 7.58
N LEU A 62 2.46 1.57 8.37
CA LEU A 62 1.87 2.63 9.20
C LEU A 62 2.68 2.97 10.46
N ARG A 63 3.51 2.04 10.97
CA ARG A 63 4.24 2.18 12.24
C ARG A 63 5.72 2.52 12.06
N GLU A 64 6.31 1.98 11.01
CA GLU A 64 7.75 2.03 10.76
C GLU A 64 8.08 2.78 9.47
N ASP A 65 7.09 3.23 8.71
CA ASP A 65 7.25 3.82 7.37
C ASP A 65 8.06 2.91 6.43
N LYS A 66 7.84 1.58 6.52
CA LYS A 66 8.64 0.57 5.81
C LYS A 66 7.83 -0.56 5.20
N VAL A 67 8.30 -1.04 4.06
CA VAL A 67 7.89 -2.31 3.44
C VAL A 67 9.10 -3.17 3.07
N ARG A 68 8.95 -4.49 3.16
CA ARG A 68 9.99 -5.44 2.74
C ARG A 68 9.85 -5.75 1.25
N SER A 69 10.92 -5.61 0.48
CA SER A 69 10.97 -6.01 -0.93
C SER A 69 11.08 -7.53 -1.09
N VAL A 70 10.86 -8.03 -2.32
CA VAL A 70 11.09 -9.44 -2.67
C VAL A 70 12.55 -9.87 -2.54
N ASP A 71 13.48 -8.92 -2.60
CA ASP A 71 14.93 -9.15 -2.44
C ASP A 71 15.38 -8.99 -0.98
N ALA A 72 14.41 -8.93 -0.05
CA ALA A 72 14.67 -8.77 1.36
C ALA A 72 15.44 -7.46 1.67
N VAL A 73 15.06 -6.38 1.02
CA VAL A 73 15.52 -5.02 1.33
C VAL A 73 14.35 -4.25 1.94
N ASP A 74 14.61 -3.44 2.98
CA ASP A 74 13.59 -2.54 3.50
C ASP A 74 13.56 -1.26 2.66
N ILE A 75 12.36 -0.86 2.27
CA ILE A 75 12.09 0.34 1.48
C ILE A 75 11.29 1.28 2.35
N ASP A 76 11.71 2.54 2.41
CA ASP A 76 10.96 3.59 3.08
C ASP A 76 9.71 3.91 2.28
N VAL A 77 8.56 3.96 2.95
CA VAL A 77 7.27 4.28 2.34
C VAL A 77 6.45 5.19 3.24
N GLN A 78 5.71 6.11 2.64
CA GLN A 78 4.72 6.95 3.33
C GLN A 78 3.30 6.53 2.95
N ALA A 79 2.61 5.86 3.88
CA ALA A 79 1.28 5.32 3.65
C ALA A 79 0.17 6.28 4.11
N GLU A 80 -0.45 7.00 3.19
CA GLU A 80 -1.64 7.84 3.47
C GLU A 80 -2.94 7.16 3.01
N THR A 81 -2.84 6.30 2.01
CA THR A 81 -3.94 5.46 1.54
C THR A 81 -3.42 4.09 1.13
N ILE A 82 -4.27 3.07 1.29
CA ILE A 82 -3.92 1.68 1.04
C ILE A 82 -4.84 1.14 -0.05
N CYS A 83 -4.26 0.80 -1.20
CA CYS A 83 -4.94 0.18 -2.31
C CYS A 83 -5.19 -1.31 -2.01
N VAL A 84 -6.39 -1.77 -2.35
CA VAL A 84 -6.80 -3.18 -2.27
C VAL A 84 -7.50 -3.54 -3.56
N HIS A 85 -7.07 -4.61 -4.23
CA HIS A 85 -7.68 -5.02 -5.49
C HIS A 85 -8.99 -5.77 -5.30
N GLY A 86 -9.93 -5.57 -6.21
CA GLY A 86 -11.26 -6.20 -6.22
C GLY A 86 -11.45 -7.27 -7.29
N ASP A 87 -10.45 -7.50 -8.14
CA ASP A 87 -10.51 -8.30 -9.38
C ASP A 87 -9.96 -9.73 -9.23
N THR A 88 -9.43 -10.09 -8.06
CA THR A 88 -8.93 -11.44 -7.77
C THR A 88 -9.97 -12.31 -7.05
N PRO A 89 -10.02 -13.63 -7.31
CA PRO A 89 -10.79 -14.55 -6.48
C PRO A 89 -10.46 -14.39 -5.00
N GLY A 90 -11.48 -14.22 -4.15
CA GLY A 90 -11.30 -13.99 -2.71
C GLY A 90 -11.00 -12.54 -2.31
N ALA A 91 -10.99 -11.57 -3.23
CA ALA A 91 -10.70 -10.16 -2.93
C ALA A 91 -11.58 -9.56 -1.81
N VAL A 92 -12.87 -9.91 -1.79
CA VAL A 92 -13.79 -9.44 -0.75
C VAL A 92 -13.39 -9.97 0.63
N GLU A 93 -13.05 -11.26 0.72
CA GLU A 93 -12.62 -11.85 1.99
C GLU A 93 -11.26 -11.31 2.43
N PHE A 94 -10.34 -11.13 1.48
CA PHE A 94 -9.05 -10.47 1.73
C PHE A 94 -9.26 -9.09 2.36
N ALA A 95 -10.11 -8.25 1.76
CA ALA A 95 -10.42 -6.91 2.26
C ALA A 95 -11.10 -6.96 3.65
N ARG A 96 -11.96 -7.95 3.92
CA ARG A 96 -12.61 -8.12 5.23
C ARG A 96 -11.58 -8.46 6.32
N VAL A 97 -10.70 -9.42 6.07
CA VAL A 97 -9.66 -9.84 7.02
C VAL A 97 -8.69 -8.69 7.27
N LEU A 98 -8.18 -8.05 6.21
CA LEU A 98 -7.30 -6.89 6.31
C LEU A 98 -7.92 -5.80 7.19
N ARG A 99 -9.17 -5.40 6.88
CA ARG A 99 -9.89 -4.39 7.66
C ARG A 99 -10.08 -4.79 9.13
N ALA A 100 -10.39 -6.05 9.40
CA ALA A 100 -10.58 -6.53 10.77
C ALA A 100 -9.27 -6.46 11.57
N GLN A 101 -8.15 -6.90 10.98
CA GLN A 101 -6.85 -6.85 11.66
C GLN A 101 -6.39 -5.42 11.92
N LEU A 102 -6.49 -4.52 10.94
CA LEU A 102 -6.15 -3.11 11.13
C LEU A 102 -6.96 -2.48 12.27
N LYS A 103 -8.27 -2.76 12.33
CA LYS A 103 -9.13 -2.26 13.41
C LYS A 103 -8.76 -2.83 14.78
N ASN A 104 -8.44 -4.12 14.86
CA ASN A 104 -8.03 -4.75 16.11
C ASN A 104 -6.74 -4.12 16.67
N GLU A 105 -5.88 -3.63 15.77
CA GLU A 105 -4.64 -2.92 16.09
C GLU A 105 -4.83 -1.41 16.33
N GLY A 106 -6.09 -0.95 16.44
CA GLY A 106 -6.44 0.43 16.75
C GLY A 106 -6.39 1.40 15.56
N VAL A 107 -6.23 0.90 14.32
CA VAL A 107 -6.20 1.75 13.13
C VAL A 107 -7.62 2.25 12.82
N THR A 108 -7.76 3.58 12.72
CA THR A 108 -8.99 4.22 12.26
C THR A 108 -8.97 4.32 10.74
N ILE A 109 -9.98 3.74 10.08
CA ILE A 109 -10.13 3.81 8.62
C ILE A 109 -11.17 4.89 8.32
N ALA A 110 -10.75 5.92 7.58
CA ALA A 110 -11.56 7.07 7.23
C ALA A 110 -11.23 7.53 5.80
N PRO A 111 -12.12 8.27 5.12
CA PRO A 111 -11.77 8.91 3.86
C PRO A 111 -10.64 9.95 4.07
N PRO A 112 -9.79 10.20 3.06
CA PRO A 112 -8.79 11.26 3.15
C PRO A 112 -9.44 12.61 3.43
N LYS A 113 -8.87 13.37 4.35
CA LYS A 113 -9.37 14.71 4.70
C LYS A 113 -8.76 15.73 3.73
N SER A 114 -9.61 16.57 3.15
CA SER A 114 -9.23 17.70 2.30
C SER A 114 -8.58 18.83 3.07
#